data_AF-A0A356K982-F1
#
_entry.id   AF-A0A356K982-F1
#
_cell.length_a   1.000
_cell.length_b   1.000
_cell.length_c   1.000
_cell.angle_alpha   90.00
_cell.angle_beta   90.00
_cell.angle_gamma   90.00
#
_symmetry.space_group_name_H-M   'P 1'
#
loop_
_entity.id
_entity.type
_entity.pdbx_description
1 polymer ?
#
loop_
_entity_poly.entity_id
_entity_poly.type
_entity_poly.pdbx_seq_one_letter_code
_entity_poly.pdbx_strand_id
1 'polypeptide(L)' 'LISNDEHEHQHFYETIDAPFIGDDHTRWVDGQKALNKPELGLSNWDNGRLLGRHAILTGDSVYTVRVRYTEAGKGLSPT' A
#
# COMPACT_ATOMS: atom_id res chain seq x y z
N LEU A 1 12.26 12.98 9.82
CA LEU A 1 13.09 13.59 10.89
C LEU A 1 13.57 14.95 10.40
N ILE A 2 13.60 16.01 11.22
CA ILE A 2 14.27 17.26 10.83
C ILE A 2 15.70 17.19 11.39
N SER A 3 16.66 16.96 10.52
CA SER A 3 18.08 16.88 10.86
C SER A 3 18.95 17.23 9.65
N ASN A 4 20.18 17.65 9.90
CA ASN A 4 21.20 17.83 8.87
C ASN A 4 22.15 16.61 8.77
N ASP A 5 21.96 15.57 9.59
CA ASP A 5 22.77 14.36 9.59
C ASP A 5 22.07 13.22 8.81
N GLU A 6 22.67 12.80 7.70
CA GLU A 6 22.19 11.70 6.87
C GLU A 6 22.10 10.36 7.61
N HIS A 7 22.99 10.11 8.59
CA HIS A 7 22.96 8.88 9.38
C HIS A 7 21.73 8.83 10.29
N GLU A 8 21.31 9.98 10.84
CA GLU A 8 20.09 10.05 11.64
C GLU A 8 18.85 9.82 10.78
N HIS A 9 18.82 10.34 9.55
CA HIS A 9 17.74 10.07 8.59
C HIS A 9 17.65 8.60 8.22
N GLN A 10 18.78 7.95 7.95
CA GLN A 10 18.83 6.53 7.61
C GLN A 10 18.34 5.67 8.78
N HIS A 11 18.86 5.93 9.98
CA HIS A 11 18.43 5.22 11.18
C HIS A 11 16.93 5.42 11.46
N PHE A 12 16.42 6.65 11.27
CA PHE A 12 15.00 6.94 11.39
C PHE A 12 14.16 6.15 10.38
N TYR A 13 14.56 6.13 9.10
CA TYR A 13 13.87 5.38 8.05
C TYR A 13 13.79 3.87 8.35
N GLU A 14 14.87 3.29 8.86
CA GLU A 14 14.96 1.86 9.17
C GLU A 14 14.14 1.43 10.40
N THR A 15 13.89 2.35 11.34
CA THR A 15 13.33 2.02 12.65
C THR A 15 11.88 2.43 12.84
N ILE A 16 11.39 3.38 12.04
CA ILE A 16 10.04 3.91 12.21
C ILE A 16 8.97 2.99 11.59
N ASP A 17 7.95 2.64 12.37
CA ASP A 17 6.75 1.98 11.85
C ASP A 17 5.77 3.03 11.30
N ALA A 18 6.16 3.66 10.19
CA ALA A 18 5.32 4.64 9.49
C ALA A 18 5.02 4.16 8.06
N PRO A 19 3.79 4.35 7.56
CA PRO A 19 3.41 3.93 6.20
C PRO A 19 3.93 4.87 5.10
N PHE A 20 4.40 6.05 5.48
CA PHE A 20 4.94 7.07 4.60
C PHE A 20 5.86 7.98 5.41
N ILE A 21 6.98 8.37 4.80
CA ILE A 21 7.92 9.36 5.32
C ILE A 21 8.10 10.39 4.21
N GLY A 22 7.85 11.65 4.55
CA GLY A 22 8.07 12.78 3.64
C GLY A 22 9.33 13.55 4.01
N ASP A 23 9.95 14.15 3.01
CA ASP A 23 11.02 15.13 3.18
C ASP A 23 10.41 16.53 3.10
N ASP A 24 10.20 17.15 4.28
CA ASP A 24 9.57 18.47 4.48
C ASP A 24 8.11 18.62 3.99
N HIS A 25 7.51 17.55 3.48
CA HIS A 25 6.12 17.52 3.01
C HIS A 25 5.29 16.61 3.90
N THR A 26 4.72 17.16 4.97
CA THR A 26 4.00 16.37 6.00
C THR A 26 2.47 16.49 5.94
N ARG A 27 1.93 17.53 5.29
CA ARG A 27 0.50 17.87 5.38
C ARG A 27 -0.32 17.57 4.12
N TRP A 28 0.29 17.49 2.95
CA TRP A 28 -0.42 17.43 1.66
C TRP A 28 0.38 16.71 0.57
N VAL A 29 0.97 15.57 0.91
CA VAL A 29 1.42 14.66 -0.14
C VAL A 29 0.19 13.90 -0.60
N ASP A 30 -0.56 14.53 -1.50
CA ASP A 30 -1.54 13.81 -2.31
C ASP A 30 -0.76 12.78 -3.15
N GLY A 31 -1.28 11.56 -3.29
CA GLY A 31 -0.75 10.52 -4.17
C GLY A 31 -0.47 11.01 -5.58
N GLN A 32 -1.17 12.04 -6.04
CA GLN A 32 -0.88 12.74 -7.28
C GLN A 32 0.55 13.28 -7.33
N LYS A 33 1.06 13.85 -6.23
CA LYS A 33 2.42 14.39 -6.17
C LYS A 33 3.46 13.32 -5.91
N ALA A 34 3.22 12.42 -4.95
CA ALA A 34 4.21 11.39 -4.59
C ALA A 34 4.31 10.24 -5.59
N LEU A 35 3.18 9.82 -6.16
CA LEU A 35 3.09 8.62 -6.99
C LEU A 35 2.79 8.94 -8.46
N ASN A 36 2.56 10.22 -8.79
CA ASN A 36 2.11 10.65 -10.11
C ASN A 36 0.82 9.92 -10.56
N LYS A 37 -0.11 9.71 -9.62
CA LYS A 37 -1.35 8.95 -9.82
C LYS A 37 -2.53 9.58 -9.08
N PRO A 38 -3.76 9.47 -9.59
CA PRO A 38 -4.94 9.89 -8.84
C PRO A 38 -5.05 9.17 -7.49
N GLU A 39 -5.17 9.95 -6.41
CA GLU A 39 -5.41 9.43 -5.06
C GLU A 39 -6.91 9.15 -4.84
N LEU A 40 -7.19 8.02 -4.20
CA LEU A 40 -8.51 7.64 -3.70
C LEU A 40 -8.71 8.02 -2.22
N GLY A 41 -7.62 8.12 -1.46
CA GLY A 41 -7.59 8.58 -0.08
C GLY A 41 -6.43 7.96 0.70
N LEU A 42 -6.42 8.14 2.02
CA LEU A 42 -5.43 7.54 2.91
C LEU A 42 -6.00 6.31 3.62
N SER A 43 -5.19 5.26 3.77
CA SER A 43 -5.53 4.09 4.58
C SER A 43 -5.44 4.43 6.07
N ASN A 44 -6.43 3.99 6.85
CA ASN A 44 -6.39 4.15 8.30
C ASN A 44 -5.26 3.27 8.86
N TRP A 45 -4.26 3.90 9.47
CA TRP A 45 -3.11 3.21 10.04
C TRP A 45 -3.32 2.82 11.51
N ASP A 46 -4.22 3.52 12.22
CA ASP A 46 -4.46 3.37 13.67
C ASP A 46 -5.02 1.98 14.05
N ASN A 47 -5.80 1.37 13.16
CA ASN A 47 -6.43 0.06 13.39
C ASN A 47 -5.90 -1.04 12.45
N GLY A 48 -4.72 -0.85 11.86
CA GLY A 48 -4.02 -1.83 11.02
C GLY A 48 -4.28 -1.69 9.51
N ARG A 49 -3.44 -2.38 8.72
CA ARG A 49 -3.35 -2.24 7.26
C ARG A 49 -4.04 -3.41 6.52
N LEU A 50 -5.36 -3.40 6.47
CA LEU A 50 -6.08 -4.31 5.58
C LEU A 50 -6.10 -3.70 4.15
N LEU A 51 -5.54 -4.40 3.17
CA LEU A 51 -5.55 -4.06 1.72
C LEU A 51 -4.73 -2.84 1.25
N GLY A 52 -4.22 -1.98 2.14
CA GLY A 52 -3.30 -0.88 1.79
C GLY A 52 -1.84 -1.18 2.16
N ARG A 53 -0.95 -1.43 1.18
CA ARG A 53 0.48 -1.66 1.46
C ARG A 53 1.22 -0.38 1.87
N HIS A 54 0.72 0.77 1.44
CA HIS A 54 1.24 2.11 1.75
C HIS A 54 0.09 3.03 2.21
N ALA A 55 0.44 4.18 2.79
CA ALA A 55 -0.55 5.13 3.34
C ALA A 55 -1.53 5.63 2.27
N ILE A 56 -1.05 5.85 1.05
CA ILE A 56 -1.79 6.52 -0.04
C ILE A 56 -2.52 5.49 -0.91
N LEU A 57 -3.83 5.49 -1.00
CA LEU A 57 -4.54 4.57 -1.90
C LEU A 57 -4.64 5.15 -3.31
N THR A 58 -4.16 4.41 -4.31
CA THR A 58 -4.32 4.72 -5.74
C THR A 58 -5.19 3.67 -6.42
N GLY A 59 -5.82 4.03 -7.54
CA GLY A 59 -6.71 3.13 -8.28
C GLY A 59 -6.07 1.79 -8.70
N ASP A 60 -4.76 1.75 -8.91
CA ASP A 60 -4.02 0.54 -9.28
C ASP A 60 -3.42 -0.22 -8.09
N SER A 61 -3.40 0.39 -6.89
CA SER A 61 -3.00 -0.27 -5.64
C SER A 61 -4.13 -1.07 -4.99
N VAL A 62 -5.38 -0.77 -5.35
CA VAL A 62 -6.59 -1.40 -4.78
C VAL A 62 -7.21 -2.34 -5.81
N TYR A 63 -7.08 -3.64 -5.59
CA TYR A 63 -7.67 -4.66 -6.46
C TYR A 63 -8.32 -5.78 -5.64
N THR A 64 -9.24 -6.49 -6.28
CA THR A 64 -9.87 -7.68 -5.72
C THR A 64 -9.31 -8.92 -6.42
N VAL A 65 -9.19 -10.03 -5.68
CA VAL A 65 -8.79 -11.32 -6.24
C VAL A 65 -10.02 -12.22 -6.30
N ARG A 66 -10.32 -12.76 -7.49
CA ARG A 66 -11.35 -13.78 -7.68
C ARG A 66 -10.69 -15.13 -7.84
N VAL A 67 -10.92 -16.05 -6.91
CA VAL A 67 -10.45 -17.43 -7.01
C VAL A 67 -11.53 -18.28 -7.68
N ARG A 68 -11.13 -19.09 -8.67
CA ARG A 68 -11.99 -20.09 -9.30
C ARG A 68 -11.35 -21.47 -9.13
N TYR A 69 -12.09 -22.39 -8.52
CA TYR A 69 -11.77 -23.81 -8.51
C TYR A 69 -12.57 -24.52 -9.60
N THR A 70 -11.91 -25.37 -10.38
CA THR A 70 -12.55 -26.25 -11.35
C THR A 70 -12.06 -27.66 -11.08
N GLU A 71 -12.97 -28.54 -10.66
CA GLU A 71 -12.72 -29.97 -10.63
C GLU A 71 -13.00 -30.55 -12.01
N ALA A 72 -12.05 -31.29 -12.58
CA ALA A 72 -12.36 -32.14 -13.72
C ALA A 72 -13.25 -33.26 -13.20
N GLY A 73 -14.56 -33.20 -13.50
CA GLY A 73 -15.47 -34.26 -13.11
C GLY A 73 -14.92 -35.60 -13.56
N LYS A 74 -14.88 -36.61 -12.66
CA LYS A 74 -14.72 -38.00 -13.08
C LYS A 74 -15.76 -38.23 -14.16
N GLY A 75 -15.31 -38.46 -15.39
CA GLY A 75 -16.18 -38.63 -16.54
C GLY A 75 -17.29 -39.61 -16.18
N LEU A 76 -18.50 -39.09 -16.04
CA LEU A 76 -19.67 -39.94 -16.16
C LEU A 76 -19.65 -40.37 -17.62
N SER A 77 -19.37 -41.64 -17.85
CA SER A 77 -19.75 -42.34 -19.07
C SER A 77 -21.22 -42.71 -18.93
N PRO A 78 -22.14 -42.13 -19.71
CA PRO A 78 -23.46 -42.70 -19.90
C PRO A 78 -23.46 -43.48 -21.22
N THR A 79 -23.69 -44.78 -21.06
CA THR A 79 -24.13 -45.78 -22.04
C THR A 79 -25.06 -45.27 -23.12
#